data_AF-A0AAP2E064-F1
#
_entry.id   AF-A0AAP2E064-F1
#
_cell.length_a   1.000
_cell.length_b   1.000
_cell.length_c   1.000
_cell.angle_alpha   90.00
_cell.angle_beta   90.00
_cell.angle_gamma   90.00
#
_symmetry.space_group_name_H-M   'P 1'
#
loop_
_entity.id
_entity.type
_entity.pdbx_description
1 polymer ?
#
loop_
_entity_poly.entity_id
_entity_poly.type
_entity_poly.pdbx_seq_one_letter_code
_entity_poly.pdbx_strand_id
1 'polypeptide(L)'
;MELNEFVEKGHEVYLRHLSIDCVIMGFHDEQLKVLLLKWKENGQWCLPGGFVRKEDSLDTAAARILRERTGLQDIYLQQFHTFGDPARERHKEQFLWPRSMPPDSWMHDRFISVGYYALVEFSQVTPQPDLLTDECHWCDIHAVPDLIYDHNVILEKALETLRMRLNDYPVGLNLLPARFTMPELQRLYETILDMSLDRRNFQKKMLAFGILERLNERKTGGAHKAPYLYRFDRRKYEKALKQGLKFGF
;
A
#
# COMPACT_ATOMS: atom_id res chain seq x y z
N MET A 1 9.79 -5.68 -22.64
CA MET A 1 8.65 -5.60 -23.56
C MET A 1 8.41 -4.13 -23.80
N GLU A 2 8.53 -3.72 -25.06
CA GLU A 2 8.24 -2.34 -25.47
C GLU A 2 6.73 -2.07 -25.44
N LEU A 3 6.32 -0.80 -25.42
CA LEU A 3 4.91 -0.42 -25.31
C LEU A 3 4.07 -1.03 -26.45
N ASN A 4 4.54 -0.96 -27.70
CA ASN A 4 3.79 -1.52 -28.83
C ASN A 4 3.63 -3.04 -28.73
N GLU A 5 4.67 -3.74 -28.28
CA GLU A 5 4.61 -5.19 -28.09
C GLU A 5 3.64 -5.58 -26.95
N PHE A 6 3.63 -4.81 -25.87
CA PHE A 6 2.69 -4.99 -24.77
C PHE A 6 1.24 -4.84 -25.20
N VAL A 7 0.99 -3.86 -26.06
CA VAL A 7 -0.34 -3.57 -26.60
C VAL A 7 -0.82 -4.65 -27.55
N GLU A 8 0.02 -5.06 -28.50
CA GLU A 8 -0.36 -6.02 -29.53
C GLU A 8 -0.40 -7.46 -28.97
N LYS A 9 0.57 -7.82 -28.14
CA LYS A 9 0.82 -9.22 -27.73
C LYS A 9 0.76 -9.44 -26.22
N GLY A 10 0.42 -8.43 -25.43
CA GLY A 10 0.31 -8.58 -23.97
C GLY A 10 -0.65 -9.71 -23.56
N HIS A 11 -1.73 -9.93 -24.31
CA HIS A 11 -2.67 -11.03 -24.08
C HIS A 11 -2.05 -12.44 -24.23
N GLU A 12 -0.89 -12.58 -24.86
CA GLU A 12 -0.14 -13.84 -24.93
C GLU A 12 0.53 -14.17 -23.59
N VAL A 13 0.94 -13.14 -22.83
CA VAL A 13 1.66 -13.24 -21.56
C VAL A 13 0.76 -13.05 -20.35
N TYR A 14 -0.23 -12.17 -20.43
CA TYR A 14 -1.10 -11.78 -19.32
C TYR A 14 -2.49 -12.41 -19.45
N LEU A 15 -3.14 -12.61 -18.30
CA LEU A 15 -4.55 -12.96 -18.22
C LEU A 15 -5.39 -11.77 -18.69
N ARG A 16 -6.19 -11.97 -19.74
CA ARG A 16 -7.18 -10.97 -20.18
C ARG A 16 -8.18 -10.73 -19.06
N HIS A 17 -8.72 -9.51 -19.00
CA HIS A 17 -9.74 -9.09 -18.02
C HIS A 17 -9.31 -9.07 -16.55
N LEU A 18 -8.04 -9.34 -16.21
CA LEU A 18 -7.59 -9.37 -14.83
C LEU A 18 -6.43 -8.41 -14.60
N SER A 19 -6.64 -7.47 -13.67
CA SER A 19 -5.63 -6.53 -13.21
C SER A 19 -5.46 -6.61 -11.69
N ILE A 20 -4.38 -5.99 -11.21
CA ILE A 20 -4.11 -5.76 -9.80
C ILE A 20 -3.85 -4.28 -9.62
N ASP A 21 -4.47 -3.69 -8.61
CA ASP A 21 -4.17 -2.34 -8.14
C ASP A 21 -3.64 -2.40 -6.71
N CYS A 22 -2.40 -1.93 -6.53
CA CYS A 22 -1.69 -1.89 -5.26
C CYS A 22 -1.77 -0.49 -4.65
N VAL A 23 -2.51 -0.36 -3.55
CA VAL A 23 -2.50 0.83 -2.70
C VAL A 23 -1.26 0.79 -1.80
N ILE A 24 -0.18 1.41 -2.26
CA ILE A 24 1.08 1.46 -1.53
C ILE A 24 1.05 2.69 -0.62
N MET A 25 0.85 2.44 0.68
CA MET A 25 0.84 3.48 1.70
C MET A 25 2.21 3.57 2.39
N GLY A 26 2.66 4.80 2.56
CA GLY A 26 3.94 5.15 3.15
C GLY A 26 3.75 5.87 4.46
N PHE A 27 4.48 5.47 5.51
CA PHE A 27 4.59 6.27 6.73
C PHE A 27 6.01 6.82 6.89
N HIS A 28 6.12 8.11 7.22
CA HIS A 28 7.36 8.77 7.68
C HIS A 28 6.97 10.10 8.35
N ASP A 29 7.67 10.48 9.43
CA ASP A 29 7.49 11.77 10.11
C ASP A 29 6.03 12.16 10.38
N GLU A 30 5.26 11.23 10.95
CA GLU A 30 3.85 11.43 11.33
C GLU A 30 2.89 11.67 10.15
N GLN A 31 3.34 11.42 8.90
CA GLN A 31 2.52 11.54 7.69
C GLN A 31 2.25 10.17 7.07
N LEU A 32 0.99 9.93 6.71
CA LEU A 32 0.58 8.82 5.86
C LEU A 32 0.39 9.34 4.43
N LYS A 33 1.13 8.76 3.50
CA LYS A 33 1.07 9.09 2.08
C LYS A 33 0.69 7.87 1.27
N VAL A 34 0.18 8.08 0.07
CA VAL A 34 -0.03 7.05 -0.94
C VAL A 34 0.88 7.31 -2.13
N LEU A 35 1.50 6.26 -2.66
CA LEU A 35 2.26 6.37 -3.89
C LEU A 35 1.30 6.46 -5.07
N LEU A 36 1.42 7.50 -5.89
CA LEU A 36 0.68 7.69 -7.13
C LEU A 36 1.65 7.71 -8.31
N LEU A 37 1.17 7.26 -9.46
CA LEU A 37 1.89 7.30 -10.73
C LEU A 37 1.17 8.26 -11.68
N LYS A 38 1.94 8.90 -12.56
CA LYS A 38 1.42 9.82 -13.57
C LYS A 38 1.46 9.18 -14.95
N TRP A 39 0.31 9.04 -15.59
CA TRP A 39 0.18 8.48 -16.94
C TRP A 39 0.86 9.35 -18.00
N LYS A 40 1.57 8.71 -18.94
CA LYS A 40 2.35 9.42 -19.97
C LYS A 40 1.49 10.25 -20.91
N GLU A 41 0.37 9.68 -21.37
CA GLU A 41 -0.41 10.25 -22.48
C GLU A 41 -1.23 11.49 -22.09
N ASN A 42 -1.77 11.52 -20.87
CA ASN A 42 -2.73 12.53 -20.45
C ASN A 42 -2.37 13.22 -19.11
N GLY A 43 -1.29 12.79 -18.45
CA GLY A 43 -0.83 13.36 -17.20
C GLY A 43 -1.73 13.10 -15.99
N GLN A 44 -2.73 12.21 -16.11
CA GLN A 44 -3.62 11.86 -15.00
C GLN A 44 -2.92 10.93 -14.00
N TRP A 45 -3.43 10.93 -12.76
CA TRP A 45 -2.85 10.14 -11.68
C TRP A 45 -3.53 8.78 -11.56
N CYS A 46 -2.76 7.76 -11.21
CA CYS A 46 -3.29 6.42 -10.95
C CYS A 46 -2.58 5.77 -9.76
N LEU A 47 -3.22 4.75 -9.20
CA LEU A 47 -2.56 3.84 -8.27
C LEU A 47 -1.52 3.00 -9.02
N PRO A 48 -0.49 2.52 -8.32
CA PRO A 48 0.40 1.49 -8.82
C PRO A 48 -0.39 0.22 -9.16
N GLY A 49 -0.52 -0.08 -10.44
CA GLY A 49 -1.27 -1.24 -10.91
C GLY A 49 -0.49 -2.07 -11.92
N GLY A 50 -1.08 -3.16 -12.36
CA GLY A 50 -0.50 -4.01 -13.39
C GLY A 50 -1.34 -5.25 -13.69
N PHE A 51 -0.79 -6.08 -14.57
CA PHE A 51 -1.47 -7.25 -15.10
C PHE A 51 -0.90 -8.54 -14.54
N VAL A 52 -1.74 -9.57 -14.48
CA VAL A 52 -1.39 -10.89 -13.96
C VAL A 52 -0.88 -11.74 -15.10
N ARG A 53 0.36 -12.26 -15.00
CA ARG A 53 0.89 -13.19 -16.02
C ARG A 53 0.15 -14.51 -15.95
N LYS A 54 0.07 -15.26 -17.05
CA LYS A 54 -0.63 -16.55 -17.09
C LYS A 54 -0.02 -17.59 -16.13
N GLU A 55 1.27 -17.47 -15.86
CA GLU A 55 2.02 -18.30 -14.93
C GLU A 55 2.08 -17.77 -13.49
N ASP A 56 1.65 -16.53 -13.23
CA ASP A 56 1.68 -15.91 -11.90
C ASP A 56 0.41 -16.28 -11.10
N SER A 57 0.56 -16.55 -9.81
CA SER A 57 -0.56 -16.38 -8.87
C SER A 57 -0.85 -14.90 -8.64
N LEU A 58 -2.02 -14.56 -8.10
CA LEU A 58 -2.35 -13.16 -7.75
C LEU A 58 -1.34 -12.55 -6.78
N ASP A 59 -0.96 -13.28 -5.74
CA ASP A 59 0.02 -12.81 -4.74
C ASP A 59 1.41 -12.63 -5.36
N THR A 60 1.81 -13.52 -6.27
CA THR A 60 3.07 -13.40 -7.03
C THR A 60 3.05 -12.15 -7.91
N ALA A 61 1.97 -11.90 -8.62
CA ALA A 61 1.83 -10.72 -9.47
C ALA A 61 1.80 -9.43 -8.65
N ALA A 62 1.06 -9.40 -7.54
CA ALA A 62 1.00 -8.25 -6.64
C ALA A 62 2.38 -7.93 -6.03
N ALA A 63 3.11 -8.95 -5.56
CA ALA A 63 4.46 -8.80 -5.03
C ALA A 63 5.45 -8.32 -6.11
N ARG A 64 5.32 -8.80 -7.34
CA ARG A 64 6.10 -8.34 -8.48
C ARG A 64 5.84 -6.86 -8.78
N ILE A 65 4.57 -6.45 -8.91
CA ILE A 65 4.18 -5.04 -9.16
C ILE A 65 4.74 -4.14 -8.04
N LEU A 66 4.54 -4.53 -6.78
CA LEU A 66 5.07 -3.79 -5.63
C LEU A 66 6.59 -3.61 -5.70
N ARG A 67 7.33 -4.69 -5.97
CA ARG A 67 8.79 -4.67 -6.09
C ARG A 67 9.25 -3.81 -7.26
N GLU A 68 8.60 -3.92 -8.42
CA GLU A 68 8.92 -3.10 -9.59
C GLU A 68 8.71 -1.61 -9.33
N ARG A 69 7.74 -1.23 -8.47
CA ARG A 69 7.44 0.17 -8.15
C ARG A 69 8.27 0.73 -7.00
N THR A 70 8.69 -0.10 -6.05
CA THR A 70 9.32 0.36 -4.81
C THR A 70 10.78 -0.04 -4.64
N GLY A 71 11.24 -1.06 -5.37
CA GLY A 71 12.55 -1.69 -5.19
C GLY A 71 12.68 -2.55 -3.93
N LEU A 72 11.67 -2.55 -3.07
CA LEU A 72 11.68 -3.25 -1.80
C LEU A 72 11.27 -4.73 -1.96
N GLN A 73 11.74 -5.57 -1.03
CA GLN A 73 11.42 -7.00 -0.93
C GLN A 73 10.80 -7.28 0.43
N ASP A 74 10.07 -8.40 0.54
CA ASP A 74 9.46 -8.88 1.79
C ASP A 74 8.55 -7.86 2.50
N ILE A 75 7.87 -7.02 1.71
CA ILE A 75 6.87 -6.08 2.22
C ILE A 75 5.58 -6.83 2.55
N TYR A 76 4.94 -6.43 3.65
CA TYR A 76 3.58 -6.87 3.97
C TYR A 76 2.61 -6.42 2.88
N LEU A 77 1.95 -7.39 2.25
CA LEU A 77 1.01 -7.20 1.16
C LEU A 77 -0.26 -7.98 1.46
N GLN A 78 -1.41 -7.33 1.36
CA GLN A 78 -2.68 -7.93 1.72
C GLN A 78 -3.74 -7.65 0.66
N GLN A 79 -4.31 -8.72 0.09
CA GLN A 79 -5.52 -8.61 -0.72
C GLN A 79 -6.67 -8.16 0.17
N PHE A 80 -7.41 -7.13 -0.26
CA PHE A 80 -8.49 -6.56 0.54
C PHE A 80 -9.84 -6.54 -0.17
N HIS A 81 -9.87 -6.53 -1.50
CA HIS A 81 -11.12 -6.50 -2.26
C HIS A 81 -10.93 -6.94 -3.72
N THR A 82 -12.04 -7.20 -4.41
CA THR A 82 -12.07 -7.43 -5.85
C THR A 82 -13.12 -6.51 -6.47
N PHE A 83 -12.67 -5.63 -7.38
CA PHE A 83 -13.44 -4.60 -8.04
C PHE A 83 -13.92 -5.11 -9.39
N GLY A 84 -15.22 -5.36 -9.49
CA GLY A 84 -15.84 -5.96 -10.67
C GLY A 84 -17.06 -5.19 -11.17
N ASP A 85 -17.24 -3.92 -10.82
CA ASP A 85 -18.36 -3.14 -11.36
C ASP A 85 -18.19 -2.97 -12.89
N PRO A 86 -19.18 -3.33 -13.73
CA PRO A 86 -19.11 -3.08 -15.19
C PRO A 86 -18.85 -1.63 -15.59
N ALA A 87 -19.19 -0.68 -14.71
CA ALA A 87 -18.99 0.75 -14.91
C ALA A 87 -17.71 1.29 -14.26
N ARG A 88 -16.81 0.44 -13.75
CA ARG A 88 -15.56 0.92 -13.12
C ARG A 88 -14.63 1.70 -14.07
N GLU A 89 -14.65 1.32 -15.34
CA GLU A 89 -13.96 2.00 -16.43
C GLU A 89 -14.91 2.93 -17.20
N ARG A 90 -15.98 3.40 -16.55
CA ARG A 90 -16.85 4.42 -17.14
C ARG A 90 -15.98 5.61 -17.51
N HIS A 91 -16.21 6.16 -18.70
CA HIS A 91 -15.40 7.22 -19.23
C HIS A 91 -13.98 6.80 -19.64
N LYS A 92 -13.69 5.51 -19.87
CA LYS A 92 -12.43 5.05 -20.47
C LYS A 92 -12.04 5.77 -21.75
N GLU A 93 -13.03 6.27 -22.48
CA GLU A 93 -12.83 7.11 -23.66
C GLU A 93 -12.20 8.49 -23.37
N GLN A 94 -12.33 8.99 -22.13
CA GLN A 94 -11.65 10.22 -21.66
C GLN A 94 -10.21 9.95 -21.25
N PHE A 95 -9.94 8.73 -20.78
CA PHE A 95 -8.60 8.23 -20.49
C PHE A 95 -7.95 7.86 -21.82
N LEU A 96 -7.38 8.85 -22.49
CA LEU A 96 -6.66 8.69 -23.76
C LEU A 96 -5.56 7.66 -23.60
N TRP A 97 -5.91 6.41 -23.89
CA TRP A 97 -4.97 5.35 -24.19
C TRP A 97 -4.09 5.82 -25.36
N PRO A 98 -2.80 5.42 -25.50
CA PRO A 98 -1.96 5.89 -26.59
C PRO A 98 -2.72 5.93 -27.91
N ARG A 99 -2.69 7.07 -28.63
CA ARG A 99 -3.44 7.25 -29.89
C ARG A 99 -3.14 6.16 -30.94
N SER A 100 -2.08 5.39 -30.74
CA SER A 100 -1.60 4.24 -31.52
C SER A 100 -2.23 2.88 -31.17
N MET A 101 -2.93 2.74 -30.03
CA MET A 101 -4.24 2.08 -29.92
C MET A 101 -4.77 1.12 -31.01
N PRO A 102 -4.30 -0.13 -31.28
CA PRO A 102 -5.03 -0.99 -32.22
C PRO A 102 -6.47 -1.24 -31.71
N PRO A 103 -7.51 -1.09 -32.55
CA PRO A 103 -8.92 -1.23 -32.12
C PRO A 103 -9.27 -2.58 -31.51
N ASP A 104 -8.52 -3.62 -31.83
CA ASP A 104 -8.64 -4.99 -31.35
C ASP A 104 -7.71 -5.31 -30.17
N SER A 105 -7.00 -4.31 -29.64
CA SER A 105 -6.15 -4.45 -28.47
C SER A 105 -6.92 -4.99 -27.27
N TRP A 106 -6.31 -5.94 -26.57
CA TRP A 106 -6.84 -6.50 -25.32
C TRP A 106 -6.97 -5.46 -24.19
N MET A 107 -6.30 -4.31 -24.32
CA MET A 107 -6.46 -3.19 -23.40
C MET A 107 -7.86 -2.53 -23.48
N HIS A 108 -8.62 -2.81 -24.55
CA HIS A 108 -10.01 -2.34 -24.68
C HIS A 108 -11.01 -3.25 -23.97
N ASP A 109 -10.58 -4.41 -23.49
CA ASP A 109 -11.41 -5.32 -22.73
C ASP A 109 -11.85 -4.68 -21.39
N ARG A 110 -12.94 -5.20 -20.82
CA ARG A 110 -13.29 -4.92 -19.43
C ARG A 110 -12.34 -5.66 -18.49
N PHE A 111 -11.83 -4.98 -17.46
CA PHE A 111 -11.05 -5.62 -16.40
C PHE A 111 -11.84 -5.76 -15.09
N ILE A 112 -11.52 -6.83 -14.37
CA ILE A 112 -11.77 -7.01 -12.95
C ILE A 112 -10.44 -6.73 -12.26
N SER A 113 -10.42 -5.83 -11.30
CA SER A 113 -9.19 -5.53 -10.55
C SER A 113 -9.20 -6.18 -9.18
N VAL A 114 -8.10 -6.82 -8.81
CA VAL A 114 -7.89 -7.33 -7.46
C VAL A 114 -7.08 -6.30 -6.66
N GLY A 115 -7.69 -5.76 -5.61
CA GLY A 115 -7.08 -4.75 -4.76
C GLY A 115 -6.14 -5.37 -3.73
N TYR A 116 -4.91 -4.88 -3.70
CA TYR A 116 -3.93 -5.13 -2.66
C TYR A 116 -3.52 -3.83 -1.98
N TYR A 117 -3.19 -3.88 -0.68
CA TYR A 117 -2.53 -2.76 -0.04
C TYR A 117 -1.21 -3.19 0.60
N ALA A 118 -0.26 -2.25 0.61
CA ALA A 118 1.04 -2.40 1.23
C ALA A 118 1.30 -1.22 2.17
N LEU A 119 2.14 -1.47 3.18
CA LEU A 119 2.62 -0.45 4.10
C LEU A 119 4.15 -0.46 4.09
N VAL A 120 4.75 0.69 3.81
CA VAL A 120 6.20 0.86 3.69
C VAL A 120 6.71 2.08 4.45
N GLU A 121 7.97 2.02 4.88
CA GLU A 121 8.72 3.21 5.31
C GLU A 121 9.14 3.98 4.06
N PHE A 122 8.38 5.02 3.70
CA PHE A 122 8.50 5.59 2.34
C PHE A 122 9.83 6.28 2.09
N SER A 123 10.54 6.72 3.14
CA SER A 123 11.90 7.28 3.04
C SER A 123 12.92 6.28 2.50
N GLN A 124 12.62 4.97 2.56
CA GLN A 124 13.47 3.89 2.01
C GLN A 124 13.07 3.48 0.59
N VAL A 125 11.99 4.04 0.05
CA VAL A 125 11.49 3.72 -1.28
C VAL A 125 12.12 4.66 -2.29
N THR A 126 12.65 4.12 -3.38
CA THR A 126 12.92 4.89 -4.60
C THR A 126 11.84 4.54 -5.61
N PRO A 127 10.78 5.36 -5.75
CA PRO A 127 9.69 5.05 -6.64
C PRO A 127 10.14 4.94 -8.09
N GLN A 128 9.67 3.92 -8.79
CA GLN A 128 9.98 3.68 -10.19
C GLN A 128 8.70 3.70 -11.03
N PRO A 129 8.63 4.51 -12.09
CA PRO A 129 7.52 4.47 -13.03
C PRO A 129 7.56 3.19 -13.86
N ASP A 130 6.52 2.97 -14.66
CA ASP A 130 6.37 1.79 -15.50
C ASP A 130 6.24 2.10 -16.98
N LEU A 131 5.84 1.09 -17.75
CA LEU A 131 5.70 1.22 -19.20
C LEU A 131 4.71 2.32 -19.59
N LEU A 132 3.67 2.56 -18.77
CA LEU A 132 2.53 3.45 -19.03
C LEU A 132 2.59 4.78 -18.25
N THR A 133 3.62 4.98 -17.42
CA THR A 133 3.73 6.14 -16.51
C THR A 133 5.11 6.80 -16.59
N ASP A 134 5.19 8.11 -16.36
CA ASP A 134 6.45 8.88 -16.44
C ASP A 134 7.00 9.28 -15.07
N GLU A 135 6.12 9.47 -14.09
CA GLU A 135 6.47 10.04 -12.78
C GLU A 135 5.80 9.26 -11.65
N CYS A 136 6.46 9.28 -10.48
CA CYS A 136 5.95 8.71 -9.24
C CYS A 136 5.96 9.77 -8.15
N HIS A 137 4.89 9.91 -7.39
CA HIS A 137 4.78 10.90 -6.32
C HIS A 137 4.13 10.32 -5.07
N TRP A 138 4.73 10.61 -3.91
CA TRP A 138 4.08 10.40 -2.62
C TRP A 138 3.11 11.54 -2.36
N CYS A 139 1.82 11.22 -2.37
CA CYS A 139 0.73 12.16 -2.15
C CYS A 139 0.17 11.99 -0.73
N ASP A 140 -0.14 13.10 -0.05
CA ASP A 140 -0.86 13.05 1.22
C ASP A 140 -2.24 12.41 1.03
N ILE A 141 -2.64 11.49 1.91
CA ILE A 141 -3.92 10.78 1.76
C ILE A 141 -5.14 11.70 1.81
N HIS A 142 -5.01 12.92 2.35
CA HIS A 142 -6.06 13.93 2.40
C HIS A 142 -6.02 14.92 1.23
N ALA A 143 -5.02 14.81 0.35
CA ALA A 143 -4.83 15.69 -0.80
C ALA A 143 -4.75 14.91 -2.13
N VAL A 144 -5.28 13.69 -2.16
CA VAL A 144 -5.28 12.83 -3.35
C VAL A 144 -6.18 13.46 -4.42
N PRO A 145 -5.68 13.68 -5.65
CA PRO A 145 -6.47 14.22 -6.74
C PRO A 145 -7.45 13.18 -7.30
N ASP A 146 -8.24 13.58 -8.29
CA ASP A 146 -9.00 12.63 -9.09
C ASP A 146 -8.03 11.66 -9.80
N LEU A 147 -8.25 10.37 -9.58
CA LEU A 147 -7.49 9.28 -10.17
C LEU A 147 -8.25 8.69 -11.35
N ILE A 148 -7.55 7.96 -12.21
CA ILE A 148 -8.18 7.29 -13.34
C ILE A 148 -9.21 6.23 -12.89
N TYR A 149 -10.22 5.98 -13.71
CA TYR A 149 -11.23 4.95 -13.48
C TYR A 149 -11.89 5.05 -12.09
N ASP A 150 -11.92 3.95 -11.35
CA ASP A 150 -12.43 3.83 -9.98
C ASP A 150 -11.31 3.88 -8.93
N HIS A 151 -10.10 4.35 -9.25
CA HIS A 151 -8.95 4.25 -8.35
C HIS A 151 -9.12 5.01 -7.03
N ASN A 152 -9.89 6.11 -7.00
CA ASN A 152 -10.27 6.75 -5.73
C ASN A 152 -11.09 5.80 -4.83
N VAL A 153 -12.03 5.05 -5.41
CA VAL A 153 -12.83 4.03 -4.70
C VAL A 153 -11.93 2.90 -4.17
N ILE A 154 -10.94 2.48 -4.97
CA ILE A 154 -9.95 1.47 -4.55
C ILE A 154 -9.15 1.97 -3.34
N LEU A 155 -8.66 3.21 -3.38
CA LEU A 155 -7.93 3.82 -2.28
C LEU A 155 -8.77 3.95 -1.01
N GLU A 156 -9.97 4.51 -1.11
CA GLU A 156 -10.90 4.65 0.01
C GLU A 156 -11.15 3.29 0.66
N LYS A 157 -11.41 2.26 -0.15
CA LYS A 157 -11.66 0.92 0.36
C LYS A 157 -10.44 0.29 1.04
N ALA A 158 -9.24 0.58 0.56
CA ALA A 158 -8.00 0.15 1.20
C ALA A 158 -7.80 0.82 2.55
N LEU A 159 -8.03 2.15 2.65
CA LEU A 159 -7.94 2.90 3.91
C LEU A 159 -8.95 2.40 4.95
N GLU A 160 -10.21 2.19 4.54
CA GLU A 160 -11.23 1.56 5.39
C GLU A 160 -10.75 0.20 5.92
N THR A 161 -10.25 -0.66 5.01
CA THR A 161 -9.84 -2.01 5.38
C THR A 161 -8.63 -2.00 6.30
N LEU A 162 -7.65 -1.14 6.05
CA LEU A 162 -6.49 -0.95 6.90
C LEU A 162 -6.93 -0.55 8.32
N ARG A 163 -7.77 0.49 8.43
CA ARG A 163 -8.27 0.99 9.71
C ARG A 163 -9.05 -0.06 10.49
N MET A 164 -9.92 -0.83 9.83
CA MET A 164 -10.64 -1.94 10.47
C MET A 164 -9.68 -3.03 10.97
N ARG A 165 -8.64 -3.37 10.19
CA ARG A 165 -7.70 -4.44 10.55
C ARG A 165 -6.68 -4.06 11.62
N LEU A 166 -6.44 -2.78 11.88
CA LEU A 166 -5.56 -2.36 12.99
C LEU A 166 -6.02 -2.88 14.35
N ASN A 167 -7.32 -3.19 14.48
CA ASN A 167 -7.86 -3.83 15.67
C ASN A 167 -7.33 -5.25 15.83
N ASP A 168 -7.20 -5.99 14.74
CA ASP A 168 -6.99 -7.43 14.77
C ASP A 168 -5.57 -7.84 14.39
N TYR A 169 -4.78 -6.98 13.77
CA TYR A 169 -3.44 -7.32 13.28
C TYR A 169 -2.42 -6.24 13.67
N PRO A 170 -1.22 -6.64 14.12
CA PRO A 170 -0.22 -5.66 14.45
C PRO A 170 0.31 -4.98 13.20
N VAL A 171 0.52 -3.67 13.29
CA VAL A 171 1.25 -2.86 12.30
C VAL A 171 2.51 -2.26 12.92
N GLY A 172 3.48 -1.91 12.08
CA GLY A 172 4.64 -1.11 12.48
C GLY A 172 6.01 -1.77 12.33
N LEU A 173 6.11 -3.10 12.15
CA LEU A 173 7.42 -3.78 12.07
C LEU A 173 8.32 -3.21 10.95
N ASN A 174 7.72 -2.85 9.82
CA ASN A 174 8.42 -2.29 8.66
C ASN A 174 8.19 -0.77 8.49
N LEU A 175 7.54 -0.11 9.45
CA LEU A 175 7.18 1.32 9.42
C LEU A 175 7.84 2.13 10.54
N LEU A 176 8.52 1.47 11.47
CA LEU A 176 9.24 2.10 12.55
C LEU A 176 10.70 1.66 12.49
N PRO A 177 11.63 2.50 12.97
CA PRO A 177 13.01 2.08 13.15
C PRO A 177 13.09 0.84 14.06
N ALA A 178 14.19 0.08 13.97
CA ALA A 178 14.40 -1.13 14.78
C ALA A 178 14.26 -0.91 16.30
N ARG A 179 14.43 0.34 16.76
CA ARG A 179 14.19 0.79 18.12
C ARG A 179 13.33 2.05 18.06
N PHE A 180 12.19 2.02 18.71
CA PHE A 180 11.23 3.13 18.74
C PHE A 180 10.69 3.34 20.15
N THR A 181 10.01 4.45 20.36
CA THR A 181 9.37 4.83 21.62
C THR A 181 7.87 4.55 21.55
N MET A 182 7.23 4.36 22.71
CA MET A 182 5.77 4.18 22.76
C MET A 182 5.01 5.37 22.13
N PRO A 183 5.42 6.64 22.30
CA PRO A 183 4.81 7.76 21.57
C PRO A 183 4.94 7.67 20.04
N GLU A 184 6.09 7.25 19.50
CA GLU A 184 6.25 7.06 18.03
C GLU A 184 5.31 5.97 17.50
N LEU A 185 5.18 4.87 18.25
CA LEU A 185 4.21 3.82 17.92
C LEU A 185 2.76 4.33 18.03
N GLN A 186 2.44 5.14 19.04
CA GLN A 186 1.13 5.77 19.16
C GLN A 186 0.82 6.67 17.97
N ARG A 187 1.78 7.52 17.58
CA ARG A 187 1.64 8.42 16.43
C ARG A 187 1.38 7.67 15.14
N LEU A 188 2.11 6.57 14.89
CA LEU A 188 1.83 5.70 13.75
C LEU A 188 0.37 5.24 13.70
N TYR A 189 -0.18 4.77 14.83
CA TYR A 189 -1.57 4.31 14.88
C TYR A 189 -2.56 5.46 14.75
N GLU A 190 -2.31 6.60 15.40
CA GLU A 190 -3.14 7.81 15.29
C GLU A 190 -3.21 8.31 13.85
N THR A 191 -2.07 8.36 13.13
CA THR A 191 -2.02 8.80 11.73
C THR A 191 -2.78 7.84 10.81
N ILE A 192 -2.68 6.52 11.02
CA ILE A 192 -3.42 5.56 10.18
C ILE A 192 -4.93 5.61 10.49
N LEU A 193 -5.29 5.67 11.78
CA LEU A 193 -6.69 5.71 12.23
C LEU A 193 -7.36 7.07 11.99
N ASP A 194 -6.56 8.11 11.73
CA ASP A 194 -7.04 9.49 11.56
C ASP A 194 -7.82 9.98 12.78
N MET A 195 -7.32 9.64 13.98
CA MET A 195 -7.90 10.06 15.26
C MET A 195 -6.85 10.04 16.37
N SER A 196 -7.05 10.87 17.39
CA SER A 196 -6.23 10.85 18.60
C SER A 196 -6.58 9.67 19.51
N LEU A 197 -5.58 9.04 20.13
CA LEU A 197 -5.74 7.92 21.05
C LEU A 197 -5.38 8.34 22.48
N ASP A 198 -6.10 7.81 23.48
CA ASP A 198 -5.69 8.01 24.87
C ASP A 198 -4.36 7.29 25.13
N ARG A 199 -3.35 8.06 25.58
CA ARG A 199 -2.00 7.56 25.81
C ARG A 199 -1.94 6.37 26.78
N ARG A 200 -2.74 6.37 27.85
CA ARG A 200 -2.68 5.33 28.88
C ARG A 200 -3.31 4.04 28.36
N ASN A 201 -4.47 4.15 27.71
CA ASN A 201 -5.18 3.02 27.12
C ASN A 201 -4.38 2.40 25.98
N PHE A 202 -3.81 3.23 25.09
CA PHE A 202 -2.95 2.78 24.01
C PHE A 202 -1.75 1.99 24.55
N GLN A 203 -1.00 2.57 25.49
CA GLN A 203 0.17 1.93 26.06
C GLN A 203 -0.20 0.60 26.77
N LYS A 204 -1.26 0.60 27.57
CA LYS A 204 -1.75 -0.61 28.25
C LYS A 204 -2.07 -1.71 27.24
N LYS A 205 -2.72 -1.35 26.13
CA LYS A 205 -3.12 -2.29 25.08
C LYS A 205 -1.93 -2.85 24.29
N MET A 206 -1.04 -1.99 23.82
CA MET A 206 0.14 -2.43 23.06
C MET A 206 1.04 -3.36 23.87
N LEU A 207 1.15 -3.14 25.18
CA LEU A 207 1.88 -4.05 26.07
C LEU A 207 1.14 -5.37 26.29
N ALA A 208 -0.20 -5.35 26.37
CA ALA A 208 -1.02 -6.54 26.55
C ALA A 208 -0.94 -7.52 25.36
N PHE A 209 -0.69 -7.03 24.14
CA PHE A 209 -0.44 -7.88 22.98
C PHE A 209 0.81 -8.75 23.12
N GLY A 210 1.75 -8.36 24.00
CA GLY A 210 2.97 -9.14 24.26
C GLY A 210 3.96 -9.19 23.09
N ILE A 211 3.73 -8.40 22.04
CA ILE A 211 4.59 -8.32 20.84
C ILE A 211 5.75 -7.32 20.98
N LEU A 212 5.81 -6.60 22.10
CA LEU A 212 6.84 -5.58 22.36
C LEU A 212 7.81 -6.05 23.44
N GLU A 213 9.10 -5.84 23.18
CA GLU A 213 10.17 -5.96 24.17
C GLU A 213 10.63 -4.57 24.58
N ARG A 214 10.59 -4.28 25.88
CA ARG A 214 11.14 -3.03 26.44
C ARG A 214 12.64 -3.15 26.62
N LEU A 215 13.39 -2.18 26.13
CA LEU A 215 14.83 -2.09 26.29
C LEU A 215 15.20 -1.32 27.57
N ASN A 216 16.39 -1.59 28.10
CA ASN A 216 16.95 -0.82 29.22
C ASN A 216 17.41 0.58 28.80
N GLU A 217 17.50 0.82 27.50
CA GLU A 217 17.87 2.09 26.89
C GLU A 217 16.70 3.08 26.88
N ARG A 218 17.04 4.38 26.95
CA ARG A 218 16.10 5.49 26.74
C ARG A 218 16.56 6.32 25.56
N LYS A 219 15.63 6.99 24.88
CA LYS A 219 15.93 7.86 23.73
C LYS A 219 16.92 8.96 24.15
N THR A 220 18.09 9.01 23.53
CA THR A 220 19.13 10.03 23.79
C THR A 220 18.80 11.34 23.08
N GLY A 221 19.22 12.48 23.64
CA GLY A 221 19.02 13.81 23.02
C GLY A 221 17.67 14.47 23.29
N GLY A 222 16.86 13.94 24.22
CA GLY A 222 15.58 14.52 24.64
C GLY A 222 15.58 15.00 26.10
N ALA A 223 14.49 15.70 26.49
CA ALA A 223 14.26 16.30 27.81
C ALA A 223 14.51 15.36 29.02
N HIS A 224 14.58 15.92 30.23
CA HIS A 224 14.87 15.26 31.52
C HIS A 224 14.07 13.97 31.87
N LYS A 225 13.06 13.58 31.08
CA LYS A 225 12.35 12.30 31.16
C LYS A 225 12.28 11.60 29.80
N ALA A 226 13.44 11.23 29.27
CA ALA A 226 13.52 10.45 28.04
C ALA A 226 12.69 9.15 28.11
N PRO A 227 11.85 8.85 27.11
CA PRO A 227 11.06 7.62 27.06
C PRO A 227 11.95 6.40 26.88
N TYR A 228 11.48 5.24 27.35
CA TYR A 228 12.12 3.95 27.06
C TYR A 228 11.99 3.59 25.59
N LEU A 229 13.01 2.91 25.08
CA LEU A 229 12.97 2.29 23.76
C LEU A 229 12.33 0.89 23.84
N TYR A 230 11.69 0.51 22.74
CA TYR A 230 11.06 -0.77 22.50
C TYR A 230 11.51 -1.31 21.15
N ARG A 231 11.38 -2.63 20.97
CA ARG A 231 11.43 -3.29 19.68
C ARG A 231 10.32 -4.34 19.58
N PHE A 232 9.96 -4.72 18.36
CA PHE A 232 9.05 -5.84 18.16
C PHE A 232 9.77 -7.17 18.41
N ASP A 233 9.14 -8.07 19.18
CA ASP A 233 9.51 -9.48 19.26
C ASP A 233 9.05 -10.17 17.97
N ARG A 234 9.97 -10.35 17.02
CA ARG A 234 9.67 -10.85 15.68
C ARG A 234 8.90 -12.17 15.68
N ARG A 235 9.24 -13.10 16.57
CA ARG A 235 8.55 -14.41 16.64
C ARG A 235 7.10 -14.25 17.09
N LYS A 236 6.85 -13.43 18.10
CA LYS A 236 5.48 -13.17 18.58
C LYS A 236 4.69 -12.33 17.58
N TYR A 237 5.35 -11.39 16.91
CA TYR A 237 4.75 -10.56 15.87
C TYR A 237 4.28 -11.41 14.68
N GLU A 238 5.14 -12.26 14.14
CA GLU A 238 4.81 -13.19 13.04
C GLU A 238 3.68 -14.17 13.44
N LYS A 239 3.66 -14.61 14.70
CA LYS A 239 2.55 -15.41 15.23
C LYS A 239 1.24 -14.62 15.29
N ALA A 240 1.29 -13.36 15.73
CA ALA A 240 0.13 -12.48 15.78
C ALA A 240 -0.40 -12.13 14.38
N LEU A 241 0.46 -11.99 13.37
CA LEU A 241 0.02 -11.81 11.98
C LEU A 241 -0.79 -13.01 11.46
N LYS A 242 -0.50 -14.23 11.93
CA LYS A 242 -1.21 -15.45 11.51
C LYS A 242 -2.48 -15.72 12.32
N GLN A 243 -2.51 -15.30 13.58
CA GLN A 243 -3.55 -15.68 14.54
C GLN A 243 -4.46 -14.52 14.96
N GLY A 244 -4.12 -13.29 14.53
CA GLY A 244 -4.68 -12.06 15.05
C GLY A 244 -4.11 -11.68 16.43
N LEU A 245 -4.36 -10.43 16.81
CA LEU A 245 -4.11 -9.89 18.13
C LEU A 245 -5.19 -10.40 19.08
N LYS A 246 -4.76 -10.85 20.27
CA LYS A 246 -5.71 -11.11 21.35
C LYS A 246 -6.13 -9.73 21.90
N PHE A 247 -7.43 -9.43 21.87
CA PHE A 247 -8.08 -8.19 22.37
C PHE A 247 -7.95 -6.96 21.44
N GLY A 248 -8.79 -6.88 20.39
CA GLY A 248 -8.73 -5.78 19.41
C GLY A 248 -9.03 -4.37 19.93
N PHE A 249 -8.62 -3.33 19.18
CA PHE A 249 -8.60 -1.89 19.54
C PHE A 249 -9.91 -1.31 20.07
#